data_AF-A0AA38I0Z6-F1
#
_entry.id   AF-A0AA38I0Z6-F1
#
_cell.length_a   1.000
_cell.length_b   1.000
_cell.length_c   1.000
_cell.angle_alpha   90.00
_cell.angle_beta   90.00
_cell.angle_gamma   90.00
#
_symmetry.space_group_name_H-M   'P 1'
#
loop_
_entity.id
_entity.type
_entity.pdbx_description
1 polymer ?
#
loop_
_entity_poly.entity_id
_entity_poly.type
_entity_poly.pdbx_seq_one_letter_code
_entity_poly.pdbx_strand_id
1 'polypeptide(L)'
;MNVGSVGNQPCVDARSVECDIVTSVDFTEEGVCVKAARDLLPGETIFSECPLVLGPKLPPEDGQVHCVGCCRLVSTEKVLHCSDCAWPVCDPQCEDLKNPKTHGLECQVLKLAQTQNFRFEILFPLRILFLQTNNKPEWTSLIQLLSNKKSEDPNIHDLNTQNNHVEFLQDNFLVPLAKVEAETGTMILEEKSKELLEKIFDYVKTATFEAPNNSPMQLYYPTVPLIPHSCTPNSFQTTTEAPTYKITIRANSPISKNTPITSSYINLFEGTHERLFHLKTTKNALCSCPRCTDPTELGTFFSALKCLGTRTEPCGGTQLPLEPTSASTMWVCDKCKIELPNDQMVQFVRHLGGEVAKVLDRKPTADELEEFLAKLLMFLHPNHFYVCQVKQVLIKLYDGEDLAKTKGDICLSLVEIARKLYPCGGLLLVELLHGLFEARFSIMGKSEDLVKNEDVDELADLVKEMKSITEALFDPQLAQVVTQDASTFTDWLKNHH
;
A
#
# COMPACT_ATOMS: atom_id res chain seq x y z
N MET A 1 16.91 -43.61 12.77
CA MET A 1 15.80 -43.90 13.70
C MET A 1 15.02 -42.61 13.91
N ASN A 2 13.72 -42.66 13.58
CA ASN A 2 12.69 -41.62 13.72
C ASN A 2 13.02 -40.18 13.27
N VAL A 3 12.75 -39.92 12.00
CA VAL A 3 12.37 -38.60 11.48
C VAL A 3 10.90 -38.40 11.86
N GLY A 4 10.63 -37.55 12.84
CA GLY A 4 9.28 -37.20 13.28
C GLY A 4 8.61 -36.31 12.24
N SER A 5 7.45 -36.76 11.76
CA SER A 5 6.53 -36.05 10.89
C SER A 5 6.07 -34.72 11.49
N VAL A 6 6.39 -33.60 10.82
CA VAL A 6 5.71 -32.31 11.07
C VAL A 6 4.34 -32.42 10.44
N GLY A 7 3.31 -32.58 11.27
CA GLY A 7 1.93 -32.65 10.83
C GLY A 7 1.47 -31.32 10.26
N ASN A 8 0.98 -31.32 9.01
CA ASN A 8 0.14 -30.28 8.45
C ASN A 8 -1.10 -30.15 9.33
N GLN A 9 -1.18 -29.08 10.13
CA GLN A 9 -2.36 -28.76 10.89
C GLN A 9 -3.31 -27.98 9.96
N PRO A 10 -4.50 -28.51 9.63
CA PRO A 10 -5.45 -27.81 8.78
C PRO A 10 -5.90 -26.54 9.50
N CYS A 11 -6.14 -25.49 8.70
CA CYS A 11 -6.62 -24.18 9.13
C CYS A 11 -7.84 -24.37 10.06
N VAL A 12 -7.60 -24.30 11.36
CA VAL A 12 -8.61 -24.46 12.40
C VAL A 12 -9.61 -23.31 12.26
N ASP A 13 -10.89 -23.63 12.41
CA ASP A 13 -12.04 -22.72 12.35
C ASP A 13 -11.71 -21.26 12.68
N ALA A 14 -12.11 -20.36 11.77
CA ALA A 14 -11.91 -18.91 11.81
C ALA A 14 -12.63 -18.18 12.97
N ARG A 15 -12.92 -18.87 14.09
CA ARG A 15 -13.51 -18.33 15.32
C ARG A 15 -12.85 -18.83 16.61
N SER A 16 -11.60 -19.28 16.57
CA SER A 16 -10.85 -19.62 17.80
C SER A 16 -9.77 -18.59 18.20
N VAL A 17 -9.66 -17.47 17.49
CA VAL A 17 -8.95 -16.30 18.04
C VAL A 17 -9.96 -15.56 18.88
N GLU A 18 -9.69 -15.41 20.18
CA GLU A 18 -10.23 -14.32 21.01
C GLU A 18 -9.86 -12.99 20.31
N CYS A 19 -10.60 -12.63 19.27
CA CYS A 19 -10.65 -11.26 18.79
C CYS A 19 -11.43 -10.52 19.86
N ASP A 20 -10.72 -10.01 20.88
CA ASP A 20 -11.20 -8.84 21.60
C ASP A 20 -11.61 -7.84 20.53
N ILE A 21 -12.92 -7.64 20.34
CA ILE A 21 -13.45 -6.72 19.35
C ILE A 21 -13.06 -5.33 19.83
N VAL A 22 -11.90 -4.84 19.36
CA VAL A 22 -11.42 -3.49 19.65
C VAL A 22 -12.03 -2.47 18.69
N THR A 23 -13.03 -2.87 17.89
CA THR A 23 -13.64 -1.97 16.90
C THR A 23 -15.16 -2.06 16.84
N SER A 24 -15.84 -0.91 16.85
CA SER A 24 -17.24 -0.82 16.40
C SER A 24 -17.28 -0.43 14.93
N VAL A 25 -18.23 -1.00 14.18
CA VAL A 25 -18.52 -0.60 12.81
C VAL A 25 -19.74 0.31 12.85
N ASP A 26 -19.52 1.59 12.56
CA ASP A 26 -20.59 2.59 12.53
C ASP A 26 -20.92 2.93 11.08
N PHE A 27 -22.21 3.04 10.78
CA PHE A 27 -22.72 3.55 9.51
C PHE A 27 -22.96 5.06 9.66
N THR A 28 -22.21 5.88 8.94
CA THR A 28 -22.39 7.34 8.88
C THR A 28 -22.94 7.76 7.52
N GLU A 29 -23.38 9.02 7.38
CA GLU A 29 -23.77 9.60 6.09
C GLU A 29 -22.62 9.62 5.06
N GLU A 30 -21.38 9.53 5.53
CA GLU A 30 -20.13 9.55 4.74
C GLU A 30 -19.64 8.13 4.38
N GLY A 31 -20.25 7.08 4.94
CA GLY A 31 -19.90 5.68 4.67
C GLY A 31 -19.83 4.80 5.92
N VAL A 32 -19.25 3.61 5.77
CA VAL A 32 -18.98 2.70 6.90
C VAL A 32 -17.61 3.05 7.48
N CYS A 33 -17.51 3.20 8.80
CA CYS A 33 -16.27 3.54 9.48
C CYS A 33 -15.99 2.61 10.67
N VAL A 34 -14.76 2.09 10.71
CA VAL A 34 -14.22 1.32 11.83
C VAL A 34 -13.72 2.30 12.90
N LYS A 35 -14.18 2.17 14.14
CA LYS A 35 -13.77 3.04 15.28
C LYS A 35 -13.17 2.22 16.42
N ALA A 36 -12.25 2.81 17.18
CA ALA A 36 -11.70 2.18 18.37
C ALA A 36 -12.78 1.94 19.45
N ALA A 37 -12.89 0.72 19.99
CA ALA A 37 -13.85 0.39 21.05
C ALA A 37 -13.36 0.77 22.46
N ARG A 38 -12.06 1.06 22.60
CA ARG A 38 -11.37 1.51 23.81
C ARG A 38 -10.17 2.40 23.43
N ASP A 39 -9.50 2.97 24.42
CA ASP A 39 -8.22 3.63 24.19
C ASP A 39 -7.15 2.61 23.78
N LEU A 40 -6.26 3.00 22.87
CA LEU A 40 -5.19 2.18 22.31
C LEU A 40 -3.85 2.92 22.43
N LEU A 41 -2.81 2.19 22.84
CA LEU A 41 -1.43 2.66 22.84
C LEU A 41 -0.76 2.41 21.47
N PRO A 42 0.29 3.18 21.13
CA PRO A 42 1.11 2.90 19.95
C PRO A 42 1.62 1.45 19.92
N GLY A 43 1.57 0.81 18.75
CA GLY A 43 1.99 -0.57 18.52
C GLY A 43 0.93 -1.63 18.84
N GLU A 44 -0.12 -1.29 19.59
CA GLU A 44 -1.19 -2.23 19.92
C GLU A 44 -1.89 -2.75 18.66
N THR A 45 -2.17 -4.05 18.64
CA THR A 45 -2.99 -4.66 17.60
C THR A 45 -4.43 -4.18 17.73
N ILE A 46 -4.94 -3.56 16.67
CA ILE A 46 -6.34 -3.16 16.54
C ILE A 46 -7.18 -4.39 16.17
N PHE A 47 -6.79 -5.09 15.10
CA PHE A 47 -7.33 -6.40 14.75
C PHE A 47 -6.37 -7.17 13.83
N SER A 48 -6.68 -8.45 13.60
CA SER A 48 -6.03 -9.22 12.56
C SER A 48 -7.02 -10.17 11.90
N GLU A 49 -6.91 -10.37 10.59
CA GLU A 49 -7.78 -11.27 9.84
C GLU A 49 -7.04 -12.01 8.72
N CYS A 50 -7.56 -13.18 8.35
CA CYS A 50 -7.10 -13.91 7.18
C CYS A 50 -7.93 -13.49 5.95
N PRO A 51 -7.42 -13.63 4.72
CA PRO A 51 -8.20 -13.29 3.54
C PRO A 51 -9.44 -14.18 3.46
N LEU A 52 -10.59 -13.56 3.21
CA LEU A 52 -11.85 -14.24 2.99
C LEU A 52 -11.91 -14.87 1.60
N VAL A 53 -11.42 -14.15 0.59
CA VAL A 53 -11.35 -14.61 -0.80
C VAL A 53 -9.93 -14.40 -1.34
N LEU A 54 -9.44 -15.38 -2.09
CA LEU A 54 -8.21 -15.32 -2.85
C LEU A 54 -8.54 -15.44 -4.33
N GLY A 55 -7.81 -14.74 -5.19
CA GLY A 55 -7.93 -14.86 -6.64
C GLY A 55 -6.64 -14.51 -7.37
N PRO A 56 -6.59 -14.66 -8.69
CA PRO A 56 -5.40 -14.34 -9.47
C PRO A 56 -5.14 -12.83 -9.51
N LYS A 57 -3.86 -12.44 -9.47
CA LYS A 57 -3.42 -11.08 -9.82
C LYS A 57 -3.44 -10.93 -11.34
N LEU A 58 -4.03 -9.85 -11.84
CA LEU A 58 -4.29 -9.66 -13.27
C LEU A 58 -3.61 -8.40 -13.83
N PRO A 59 -3.19 -8.39 -15.11
CA PRO A 59 -3.09 -9.55 -16.00
C PRO A 59 -1.95 -10.51 -15.58
N PRO A 60 -1.96 -11.78 -16.03
CA PRO A 60 -0.80 -12.66 -15.87
C PRO A 60 0.41 -12.13 -16.65
N GLU A 61 1.61 -12.63 -16.29
CA GLU A 61 2.83 -12.33 -17.06
C GLU A 61 2.76 -12.94 -18.48
N ASP A 62 3.49 -12.34 -19.41
CA ASP A 62 3.53 -12.80 -20.81
C ASP A 62 3.94 -14.28 -20.91
N GLY A 63 3.16 -15.06 -21.67
CA GLY A 63 3.41 -16.50 -21.84
C GLY A 63 3.00 -17.36 -20.64
N GLN A 64 2.27 -16.80 -19.67
CA GLN A 64 1.79 -17.52 -18.50
C GLN A 64 0.27 -17.40 -18.32
N VAL A 65 -0.30 -18.35 -17.58
CA VAL A 65 -1.69 -18.34 -17.09
C VAL A 65 -1.72 -18.76 -15.63
N HIS A 66 -2.81 -18.50 -14.91
CA HIS A 66 -2.92 -18.94 -13.52
C HIS A 66 -3.47 -20.37 -13.44
N CYS A 67 -2.99 -21.12 -12.44
CA CYS A 67 -3.70 -22.30 -11.95
C CYS A 67 -5.04 -21.87 -11.35
N VAL A 68 -6.15 -22.45 -11.80
CA VAL A 68 -7.49 -22.14 -11.27
C VAL A 68 -7.62 -22.47 -9.78
N GLY A 69 -6.88 -23.46 -9.27
CA GLY A 69 -6.85 -23.81 -7.85
C GLY A 69 -6.08 -22.78 -7.00
N CYS A 70 -4.75 -22.82 -7.10
CA CYS A 70 -3.84 -22.10 -6.20
C CYS A 70 -3.35 -20.75 -6.75
N CYS A 71 -3.84 -20.31 -7.92
CA CYS A 71 -3.45 -19.06 -8.59
C CYS A 71 -1.96 -18.91 -8.96
N ARG A 72 -1.12 -19.94 -8.75
CA ARG A 72 0.27 -19.95 -9.23
C ARG A 72 0.34 -19.80 -10.75
N LEU A 73 1.32 -19.05 -11.22
CA LEU A 73 1.60 -18.87 -12.64
C LEU A 73 2.15 -20.17 -13.24
N VAL A 74 1.66 -20.52 -14.42
CA VAL A 74 2.06 -21.70 -15.19
C VAL A 74 2.32 -21.28 -16.63
N SER A 75 3.35 -21.87 -17.26
CA SER A 75 3.65 -21.60 -18.66
C SER A 75 2.54 -22.09 -19.59
N THR A 76 2.17 -21.29 -20.58
CA THR A 76 1.18 -21.67 -21.60
C THR A 76 1.64 -22.80 -22.51
N GLU A 77 2.94 -23.06 -22.64
CA GLU A 77 3.48 -24.13 -23.47
C GLU A 77 3.18 -25.54 -22.93
N LYS A 78 3.01 -25.67 -21.61
CA LYS A 78 2.81 -26.94 -20.91
C LYS A 78 1.66 -26.86 -19.92
N VAL A 79 0.60 -26.16 -20.29
CA VAL A 79 -0.57 -25.99 -19.43
C VAL A 79 -1.34 -27.30 -19.29
N LEU A 80 -1.48 -27.77 -18.06
CA LEU A 80 -2.35 -28.89 -17.70
C LEU A 80 -3.74 -28.33 -17.40
N HIS A 81 -4.77 -29.20 -17.41
CA HIS A 81 -6.14 -28.77 -17.19
C HIS A 81 -6.83 -29.61 -16.11
N CYS A 82 -7.77 -29.00 -15.40
CA CYS A 82 -8.67 -29.70 -14.49
C CYS A 82 -9.48 -30.74 -15.27
N SER A 83 -9.62 -31.95 -14.73
CA SER A 83 -10.34 -33.05 -15.40
C SER A 83 -11.82 -32.77 -15.63
N ASP A 84 -12.40 -31.88 -14.82
CA ASP A 84 -13.85 -31.70 -14.74
C ASP A 84 -14.31 -30.45 -15.49
N CYS A 85 -13.64 -29.30 -15.30
CA CYS A 85 -14.00 -28.04 -15.95
C CYS A 85 -13.05 -27.61 -17.06
N ALA A 86 -11.96 -28.34 -17.29
CA ALA A 86 -10.92 -28.03 -18.27
C ALA A 86 -10.19 -26.69 -18.08
N TRP A 87 -10.30 -26.01 -16.94
CA TRP A 87 -9.50 -24.80 -16.66
C TRP A 87 -8.03 -25.12 -16.37
N PRO A 88 -7.08 -24.20 -16.68
CA PRO A 88 -5.66 -24.38 -16.43
C PRO A 88 -5.29 -24.73 -14.99
N VAL A 89 -4.34 -25.65 -14.79
CA VAL A 89 -3.80 -26.07 -13.49
C VAL A 89 -2.29 -26.20 -13.52
N CYS A 90 -1.65 -25.98 -12.37
CA CYS A 90 -0.22 -26.26 -12.20
C CYS A 90 0.09 -27.74 -12.08
N ASP A 91 -0.86 -28.50 -11.52
CA ASP A 91 -0.78 -29.94 -11.33
C ASP A 91 -2.21 -30.51 -11.29
N PRO A 92 -2.52 -31.65 -11.93
CA PRO A 92 -3.82 -32.28 -11.87
C PRO A 92 -4.25 -32.70 -10.44
N GLN A 93 -3.30 -32.79 -9.51
CA GLN A 93 -3.50 -33.07 -8.09
C GLN A 93 -3.27 -31.84 -7.20
N CYS A 94 -3.31 -30.63 -7.76
CA CYS A 94 -3.21 -29.39 -6.99
C CYS A 94 -4.23 -29.40 -5.83
N GLU A 95 -3.73 -29.22 -4.60
CA GLU A 95 -4.51 -29.35 -3.36
C GLU A 95 -5.72 -28.40 -3.33
N ASP A 96 -5.57 -27.22 -3.93
CA ASP A 96 -6.62 -26.20 -4.02
C ASP A 96 -7.70 -26.49 -5.07
N LEU A 97 -7.59 -27.56 -5.86
CA LEU A 97 -8.67 -27.92 -6.81
C LEU A 97 -9.95 -28.37 -6.09
N LYS A 98 -9.81 -28.95 -4.90
CA LYS A 98 -10.94 -29.43 -4.08
C LYS A 98 -11.30 -28.48 -2.95
N ASN A 99 -10.56 -27.38 -2.80
CA ASN A 99 -10.74 -26.43 -1.71
C ASN A 99 -11.99 -25.55 -1.99
N PRO A 100 -13.01 -25.56 -1.11
CA PRO A 100 -14.25 -24.82 -1.32
C PRO A 100 -14.10 -23.29 -1.22
N LYS A 101 -12.94 -22.79 -0.76
CA LYS A 101 -12.61 -21.36 -0.75
C LYS A 101 -11.97 -20.87 -2.06
N THR A 102 -11.53 -21.80 -2.91
CA THR A 102 -10.96 -21.53 -4.22
C THR A 102 -11.73 -22.31 -5.29
N HIS A 103 -11.15 -23.33 -5.91
CA HIS A 103 -11.73 -23.96 -7.10
C HIS A 103 -12.89 -24.93 -6.82
N GLY A 104 -12.94 -25.55 -5.63
CA GLY A 104 -13.81 -26.69 -5.37
C GLY A 104 -15.30 -26.45 -5.65
N LEU A 105 -15.82 -25.27 -5.28
CA LEU A 105 -17.20 -24.90 -5.56
C LEU A 105 -17.41 -24.30 -6.95
N GLU A 106 -16.45 -23.52 -7.45
CA GLU A 106 -16.57 -22.87 -8.77
C GLU A 106 -16.45 -23.87 -9.93
N CYS A 107 -15.80 -25.02 -9.74
CA CYS A 107 -15.66 -26.05 -10.77
C CYS A 107 -17.00 -26.48 -11.40
N GLN A 108 -18.07 -26.55 -10.59
CA GLN A 108 -19.40 -26.95 -11.08
C GLN A 108 -20.06 -25.90 -11.99
N VAL A 109 -19.63 -24.65 -11.89
CA VAL A 109 -20.07 -23.53 -12.75
C VAL A 109 -19.13 -23.42 -13.94
N LEU A 110 -17.82 -23.49 -13.71
CA LEU A 110 -16.81 -23.38 -14.75
C LEU A 110 -16.91 -24.50 -15.81
N LYS A 111 -17.37 -25.70 -15.44
CA LYS A 111 -17.63 -26.79 -16.41
C LYS A 111 -18.78 -26.51 -17.38
N LEU A 112 -19.63 -25.52 -17.09
CA LEU A 112 -20.75 -25.13 -17.94
C LEU A 112 -20.33 -24.18 -19.07
N ALA A 113 -19.06 -23.76 -19.08
CA ALA A 113 -18.51 -22.86 -20.07
C ALA A 113 -18.83 -23.34 -21.49
N GLN A 114 -19.37 -22.44 -22.30
CA GLN A 114 -19.58 -22.67 -23.73
C GLN A 114 -18.36 -22.22 -24.58
N THR A 115 -17.26 -21.87 -23.91
CA THR A 115 -16.06 -21.28 -24.52
C THR A 115 -14.78 -21.84 -23.91
N GLN A 116 -13.72 -21.91 -24.72
CA GLN A 116 -12.35 -22.21 -24.26
C GLN A 116 -11.52 -20.94 -24.00
N ASN A 117 -12.17 -19.77 -23.99
CA ASN A 117 -11.52 -18.51 -23.64
C ASN A 117 -11.45 -18.36 -22.11
N PHE A 118 -10.29 -18.68 -21.51
CA PHE A 118 -10.10 -18.58 -20.06
C PHE A 118 -9.88 -17.12 -19.63
N ARG A 119 -10.96 -16.46 -19.19
CA ARG A 119 -10.93 -15.11 -18.64
C ARG A 119 -10.82 -15.16 -17.11
N PHE A 120 -9.59 -15.04 -16.61
CA PHE A 120 -9.30 -15.12 -15.16
C PHE A 120 -9.92 -13.98 -14.35
N GLU A 121 -10.34 -12.89 -15.01
CA GLU A 121 -11.03 -11.75 -14.41
C GLU A 121 -12.35 -12.12 -13.75
N ILE A 122 -12.96 -13.25 -14.12
CA ILE A 122 -14.23 -13.71 -13.54
C ILE A 122 -14.07 -14.52 -12.25
N LEU A 123 -12.87 -15.06 -11.97
CA LEU A 123 -12.68 -15.99 -10.86
C LEU A 123 -12.90 -15.29 -9.50
N PHE A 124 -12.36 -14.09 -9.32
CA PHE A 124 -12.51 -13.36 -8.06
C PHE A 124 -13.99 -13.01 -7.78
N PRO A 125 -14.74 -12.39 -8.72
CA PRO A 125 -16.17 -12.17 -8.55
C PRO A 125 -16.97 -13.46 -8.33
N LEU A 126 -16.64 -14.54 -9.04
CA LEU A 126 -17.31 -15.84 -8.87
C LEU A 126 -17.09 -16.41 -7.46
N ARG A 127 -15.87 -16.30 -6.91
CA ARG A 127 -15.57 -16.71 -5.53
C ARG A 127 -16.31 -15.85 -4.50
N ILE A 128 -16.47 -14.55 -4.76
CA ILE A 128 -17.33 -13.68 -3.94
C ILE A 128 -18.79 -14.16 -3.98
N LEU A 129 -19.33 -14.52 -5.15
CA LEU A 129 -20.69 -15.08 -5.24
C LEU A 129 -20.83 -16.34 -4.39
N PHE A 130 -19.84 -17.23 -4.38
CA PHE A 130 -19.89 -18.46 -3.58
C PHE A 130 -19.87 -18.24 -2.06
N LEU A 131 -19.61 -17.02 -1.57
CA LEU A 131 -19.81 -16.69 -0.16
C LEU A 131 -21.27 -16.92 0.28
N GLN A 132 -22.23 -16.78 -0.64
CA GLN A 132 -23.64 -17.10 -0.35
C GLN A 132 -23.87 -18.57 0.03
N THR A 133 -22.95 -19.45 -0.35
CA THR A 133 -23.03 -20.89 -0.09
C THR A 133 -22.07 -21.31 1.02
N ASN A 134 -20.82 -20.84 0.98
CA ASN A 134 -19.76 -21.31 1.89
C ASN A 134 -19.54 -20.40 3.11
N ASN A 135 -20.08 -19.17 3.14
CA ASN A 135 -19.95 -18.24 4.26
C ASN A 135 -21.09 -17.18 4.30
N LYS A 136 -22.31 -17.65 4.61
CA LYS A 136 -23.53 -16.81 4.63
C LYS A 136 -23.45 -15.54 5.49
N PRO A 137 -22.82 -15.54 6.68
CA PRO A 137 -22.67 -14.32 7.48
C PRO A 137 -21.89 -13.23 6.74
N GLU A 138 -20.72 -13.57 6.17
CA GLU A 138 -19.90 -12.59 5.43
C GLU A 138 -20.58 -12.13 4.15
N TRP A 139 -21.28 -13.04 3.45
CA TRP A 139 -22.11 -12.68 2.30
C TRP A 139 -23.15 -11.63 2.66
N THR A 140 -23.85 -11.79 3.78
CA THR A 140 -24.89 -10.87 4.23
C THR A 140 -24.31 -9.49 4.55
N SER A 141 -23.18 -9.44 5.25
CA SER A 141 -22.45 -8.20 5.54
C SER A 141 -22.02 -7.49 4.25
N LEU A 142 -21.47 -8.23 3.29
CA LEU A 142 -21.03 -7.69 2.00
C LEU A 142 -22.21 -7.13 1.19
N ILE A 143 -23.32 -7.87 1.09
CA ILE A 143 -24.51 -7.40 0.36
C ILE A 143 -25.10 -6.13 0.99
N GLN A 144 -25.13 -6.03 2.31
CA GLN A 144 -25.56 -4.80 2.99
C GLN A 144 -24.65 -3.63 2.63
N LEU A 145 -23.33 -3.84 2.61
CA LEU A 145 -22.35 -2.83 2.19
C LEU A 145 -22.57 -2.39 0.74
N LEU A 146 -22.70 -3.33 -0.20
CA LEU A 146 -22.92 -3.06 -1.63
C LEU A 146 -24.27 -2.42 -1.93
N SER A 147 -25.26 -2.61 -1.04
CA SER A 147 -26.57 -1.97 -1.17
C SER A 147 -26.54 -0.51 -0.72
N ASN A 148 -25.68 -0.16 0.23
CA ASN A 148 -25.55 1.19 0.77
C ASN A 148 -24.60 2.09 -0.03
N LYS A 149 -23.73 1.51 -0.86
CA LYS A 149 -22.90 2.29 -1.79
C LYS A 149 -23.79 2.96 -2.84
N LYS A 150 -23.72 4.29 -2.92
CA LYS A 150 -24.30 5.04 -4.05
C LYS A 150 -23.54 4.67 -5.32
N SER A 151 -24.24 4.61 -6.45
CA SER A 151 -23.62 4.48 -7.76
C SER A 151 -22.67 5.67 -7.96
N GLU A 152 -21.37 5.40 -8.04
CA GLU A 152 -20.38 6.42 -8.39
C GLU A 152 -20.52 6.78 -9.86
N ASP A 153 -20.13 8.01 -10.21
CA ASP A 153 -20.12 8.46 -11.61
C ASP A 153 -18.92 7.80 -12.32
N PRO A 154 -19.15 6.81 -13.19
CA PRO A 154 -18.07 5.95 -13.66
C PRO A 154 -17.22 6.67 -14.71
N ASN A 155 -15.94 6.32 -14.80
CA ASN A 155 -15.15 6.70 -15.96
C ASN A 155 -15.64 5.91 -17.20
N ILE A 156 -15.97 6.61 -18.29
CA ILE A 156 -16.59 6.02 -19.51
C ILE A 156 -15.77 4.85 -20.09
N HIS A 157 -14.44 4.91 -20.02
CA HIS A 157 -13.58 3.83 -20.52
C HIS A 157 -13.65 2.56 -19.65
N ASP A 158 -13.84 2.74 -18.34
CA ASP A 158 -13.88 1.64 -17.38
C ASP A 158 -15.22 0.87 -17.46
N LEU A 159 -16.32 1.58 -17.75
CA LEU A 159 -17.63 0.98 -18.00
C LEU A 159 -17.64 -0.03 -19.14
N ASN A 160 -17.03 0.31 -20.27
CA ASN A 160 -17.06 -0.55 -21.46
C ASN A 160 -16.31 -1.88 -21.24
N THR A 161 -15.19 -1.84 -20.50
CA THR A 161 -14.41 -3.05 -20.18
C THR A 161 -15.10 -3.89 -19.11
N GLN A 162 -15.68 -3.24 -18.10
CA GLN A 162 -16.41 -3.91 -17.02
C GLN A 162 -17.68 -4.60 -17.54
N ASN A 163 -18.45 -3.94 -18.41
CA ASN A 163 -19.64 -4.53 -19.02
C ASN A 163 -19.30 -5.81 -19.77
N ASN A 164 -18.15 -5.85 -20.46
CA ASN A 164 -17.68 -7.05 -21.15
C ASN A 164 -17.40 -8.21 -20.16
N HIS A 165 -16.77 -7.96 -19.01
CA HIS A 165 -16.50 -9.02 -18.04
C HIS A 165 -17.76 -9.54 -17.34
N VAL A 166 -18.69 -8.64 -17.01
CA VAL A 166 -19.99 -9.00 -16.44
C VAL A 166 -20.79 -9.86 -17.41
N GLU A 167 -20.92 -9.42 -18.65
CA GLU A 167 -21.63 -10.16 -19.72
C GLU A 167 -20.94 -11.49 -20.00
N PHE A 168 -19.60 -11.53 -20.02
CA PHE A 168 -18.86 -12.77 -20.20
C PHE A 168 -19.17 -13.80 -19.11
N LEU A 169 -19.10 -13.42 -17.82
CA LEU A 169 -19.44 -14.31 -16.70
C LEU A 169 -20.92 -14.71 -16.75
N GLN A 170 -21.81 -13.77 -17.05
CA GLN A 170 -23.25 -13.99 -17.07
C GLN A 170 -23.66 -14.96 -18.19
N ASP A 171 -23.30 -14.66 -19.43
CA ASP A 171 -23.77 -15.39 -20.61
C ASP A 171 -23.13 -16.78 -20.74
N ASN A 172 -21.84 -16.90 -20.40
CA ASN A 172 -21.10 -18.15 -20.59
C ASN A 172 -21.23 -19.12 -19.41
N PHE A 173 -21.61 -18.65 -18.22
CA PHE A 173 -21.60 -19.47 -17.00
C PHE A 173 -22.91 -19.39 -16.21
N LEU A 174 -23.40 -18.19 -15.88
CA LEU A 174 -24.54 -18.03 -14.96
C LEU A 174 -25.90 -18.28 -15.62
N VAL A 175 -26.07 -17.92 -16.89
CA VAL A 175 -27.27 -18.26 -17.67
C VAL A 175 -27.37 -19.78 -17.89
N PRO A 176 -26.30 -20.49 -18.31
CA PRO A 176 -26.28 -21.96 -18.32
C PRO A 176 -26.57 -22.58 -16.96
N LEU A 177 -26.00 -22.02 -15.88
CA LEU A 177 -26.26 -22.47 -14.51
C LEU A 177 -27.75 -22.39 -14.17
N ALA A 178 -28.40 -21.25 -14.45
CA ALA A 178 -29.82 -21.06 -14.18
C ALA A 178 -30.71 -22.09 -14.91
N LYS A 179 -30.32 -22.51 -16.13
CA LYS A 179 -31.03 -23.58 -16.86
C LYS A 179 -30.87 -24.93 -16.15
N VAL A 180 -29.65 -25.27 -15.75
CA VAL A 180 -29.37 -26.51 -15.01
C VAL A 180 -30.11 -26.52 -13.66
N GLU A 181 -30.14 -25.41 -12.93
CA GLU A 181 -30.88 -25.30 -11.66
C GLU A 181 -32.39 -25.47 -11.88
N ALA A 182 -32.94 -24.91 -12.96
CA ALA A 182 -34.36 -25.07 -13.30
C ALA A 182 -34.71 -26.52 -13.71
N GLU A 183 -33.84 -27.18 -14.47
CA GLU A 183 -34.03 -28.56 -14.93
C GLU A 183 -33.86 -29.59 -13.79
N THR A 184 -32.91 -29.36 -12.89
CA THR A 184 -32.59 -30.29 -11.79
C THR A 184 -33.35 -30.01 -10.50
N GLY A 185 -33.90 -28.80 -10.35
CA GLY A 185 -34.51 -28.32 -9.10
C GLY A 185 -33.50 -28.07 -7.98
N THR A 186 -32.20 -28.14 -8.25
CA THR A 186 -31.13 -27.93 -7.25
C THR A 186 -30.55 -26.54 -7.43
N MET A 187 -30.75 -25.66 -6.45
CA MET A 187 -30.18 -24.30 -6.45
C MET A 187 -28.71 -24.32 -6.02
N ILE A 188 -27.82 -23.72 -6.80
CA ILE A 188 -26.37 -23.65 -6.54
C ILE A 188 -25.98 -22.24 -6.08
N LEU A 189 -26.44 -21.21 -6.80
CA LEU A 189 -26.28 -19.79 -6.44
C LEU A 189 -27.66 -19.14 -6.43
N GLU A 190 -28.13 -18.71 -5.27
CA GLU A 190 -29.43 -18.05 -5.10
C GLU A 190 -29.47 -16.70 -5.85
N GLU A 191 -28.47 -15.84 -5.61
CA GLU A 191 -28.40 -14.49 -6.18
C GLU A 191 -27.23 -14.36 -7.16
N LYS A 192 -27.55 -13.93 -8.38
CA LYS A 192 -26.66 -13.90 -9.55
C LYS A 192 -27.16 -12.93 -10.65
N SER A 193 -27.89 -11.88 -10.25
CA SER A 193 -28.39 -10.83 -11.14
C SER A 193 -27.26 -10.01 -11.78
N LYS A 194 -27.53 -9.40 -12.94
CA LYS A 194 -26.55 -8.55 -13.64
C LYS A 194 -26.15 -7.36 -12.76
N GLU A 195 -27.13 -6.76 -12.10
CA GLU A 195 -26.97 -5.59 -11.24
C GLU A 195 -26.06 -5.89 -10.04
N LEU A 196 -26.19 -7.08 -9.45
CA LEU A 196 -25.27 -7.50 -8.39
C LEU A 196 -23.86 -7.72 -8.95
N LEU A 197 -23.72 -8.39 -10.09
CA LEU A 197 -22.41 -8.63 -10.69
C LEU A 197 -21.67 -7.33 -10.96
N GLU A 198 -22.35 -6.33 -11.54
CA GLU A 198 -21.79 -5.01 -11.78
C GLU A 198 -21.23 -4.39 -10.48
N LYS A 199 -21.97 -4.48 -9.37
CA LYS A 199 -21.49 -4.01 -8.05
C LYS A 199 -20.30 -4.82 -7.52
N ILE A 200 -20.29 -6.14 -7.69
CA ILE A 200 -19.17 -6.98 -7.24
C ILE A 200 -17.90 -6.66 -8.04
N PHE A 201 -17.99 -6.54 -9.36
CA PHE A 201 -16.85 -6.19 -10.20
C PHE A 201 -16.28 -4.80 -9.86
N ASP A 202 -17.13 -3.82 -9.60
CA ASP A 202 -16.72 -2.49 -9.14
C ASP A 202 -16.04 -2.56 -7.76
N TYR A 203 -16.63 -3.31 -6.82
CA TYR A 203 -16.09 -3.47 -5.48
C TYR A 203 -14.70 -4.14 -5.48
N VAL A 204 -14.50 -5.19 -6.28
CA VAL A 204 -13.22 -5.91 -6.38
C VAL A 204 -12.06 -4.98 -6.75
N LYS A 205 -12.28 -4.01 -7.64
CA LYS A 205 -11.24 -3.04 -8.06
C LYS A 205 -10.70 -2.20 -6.90
N THR A 206 -11.54 -1.90 -5.93
CA THR A 206 -11.19 -0.99 -4.83
C THR A 206 -10.88 -1.69 -3.52
N ALA A 207 -11.42 -2.90 -3.31
CA ALA A 207 -11.40 -3.64 -2.04
C ALA A 207 -10.39 -4.80 -1.98
N THR A 208 -9.68 -5.11 -3.07
CA THR A 208 -8.67 -6.17 -3.10
C THR A 208 -7.25 -5.63 -2.89
N PHE A 209 -6.37 -6.50 -2.38
CA PHE A 209 -4.98 -6.21 -2.06
C PHE A 209 -4.07 -7.20 -2.79
N GLU A 210 -2.93 -6.72 -3.24
CA GLU A 210 -1.90 -7.63 -3.77
C GLU A 210 -1.29 -8.44 -2.63
N ALA A 211 -1.07 -9.73 -2.87
CA ALA A 211 -0.33 -10.56 -1.93
C ALA A 211 1.16 -10.14 -1.89
N PRO A 212 1.82 -10.20 -0.71
CA PRO A 212 3.24 -9.85 -0.56
C PRO A 212 4.18 -10.63 -1.49
N ASN A 213 5.40 -10.11 -1.66
CA ASN A 213 6.52 -10.75 -2.39
C ASN A 213 6.24 -11.11 -3.85
N ASN A 214 5.56 -10.22 -4.58
CA ASN A 214 5.19 -10.43 -5.99
C ASN A 214 4.38 -11.72 -6.21
N SER A 215 3.63 -12.16 -5.20
CA SER A 215 2.75 -13.31 -5.32
C SER A 215 1.71 -13.06 -6.43
N PRO A 216 1.38 -14.08 -7.25
CA PRO A 216 0.44 -13.94 -8.36
C PRO A 216 -1.03 -13.92 -7.89
N MET A 217 -1.27 -13.47 -6.66
CA MET A 217 -2.57 -13.50 -5.99
C MET A 217 -3.03 -12.12 -5.56
N GLN A 218 -4.34 -11.94 -5.64
CA GLN A 218 -5.09 -10.88 -4.97
C GLN A 218 -5.85 -11.46 -3.79
N LEU A 219 -6.06 -10.63 -2.78
CA LEU A 219 -6.62 -10.99 -1.49
C LEU A 219 -7.75 -10.02 -1.14
N TYR A 220 -8.84 -10.54 -0.59
CA TYR A 220 -9.93 -9.75 -0.03
C TYR A 220 -10.04 -10.00 1.47
N TYR A 221 -9.98 -8.94 2.25
CA TYR A 221 -10.20 -8.96 3.68
C TYR A 221 -11.48 -8.17 3.99
N PRO A 222 -12.45 -8.71 4.76
CA PRO A 222 -13.74 -8.04 4.95
C PRO A 222 -13.65 -6.69 5.65
N THR A 223 -12.74 -6.56 6.62
CA THR A 223 -12.69 -5.38 7.50
C THR A 223 -11.79 -4.29 6.93
N VAL A 224 -10.69 -4.63 6.26
CA VAL A 224 -9.69 -3.64 5.80
C VAL A 224 -10.27 -2.56 4.85
N PRO A 225 -11.10 -2.87 3.85
CA PRO A 225 -11.70 -1.87 2.96
C PRO A 225 -12.65 -0.87 3.67
N LEU A 226 -13.03 -1.14 4.92
CA LEU A 226 -13.86 -0.26 5.74
C LEU A 226 -13.03 0.80 6.49
N ILE A 227 -11.71 0.68 6.51
CA ILE A 227 -10.82 1.66 7.16
C ILE A 227 -10.59 2.82 6.19
N PRO A 228 -11.08 4.05 6.48
CA PRO A 228 -10.89 5.19 5.59
C PRO A 228 -9.42 5.63 5.44
N HIS A 229 -9.16 6.31 4.32
CA HIS A 229 -7.86 6.93 4.06
C HIS A 229 -7.60 8.16 4.94
N SER A 230 -6.35 8.34 5.36
CA SER A 230 -5.81 9.63 5.82
C SER A 230 -4.35 9.77 5.38
N CYS A 231 -3.92 10.97 4.98
CA CYS A 231 -2.50 11.26 4.75
C CYS A 231 -1.71 11.47 6.06
N THR A 232 -2.39 11.40 7.20
CA THR A 232 -1.87 11.33 8.57
C THR A 232 -2.59 10.18 9.28
N PRO A 233 -2.34 8.92 8.90
CA PRO A 233 -3.10 7.79 9.43
C PRO A 233 -2.80 7.59 10.91
N ASN A 234 -3.73 7.00 11.65
CA ASN A 234 -3.54 6.57 13.05
C ASN A 234 -3.31 5.06 13.19
N SER A 235 -3.33 4.31 12.08
CA SER A 235 -2.96 2.91 12.02
C SER A 235 -1.97 2.60 10.89
N PHE A 236 -1.35 1.43 10.97
CA PHE A 236 -0.54 0.85 9.90
C PHE A 236 -0.82 -0.65 9.78
N GLN A 237 -0.51 -1.22 8.61
CA GLN A 237 -0.79 -2.61 8.29
C GLN A 237 0.49 -3.40 8.06
N THR A 238 0.47 -4.66 8.49
CA THR A 238 1.50 -5.67 8.20
C THR A 238 0.80 -6.93 7.69
N THR A 239 1.42 -7.63 6.74
CA THR A 239 0.84 -8.83 6.15
C THR A 239 1.87 -9.95 6.18
N THR A 240 1.50 -11.07 6.76
CA THR A 240 2.35 -12.27 6.75
C THR A 240 2.43 -12.88 5.35
N GLU A 241 3.47 -13.66 5.11
CA GLU A 241 3.63 -14.37 3.83
C GLU A 241 2.71 -15.61 3.75
N ALA A 242 2.87 -16.36 2.66
CA ALA A 242 2.29 -17.67 2.48
C ALA A 242 2.59 -18.58 3.69
N PRO A 243 1.69 -19.49 4.08
CA PRO A 243 0.40 -19.76 3.45
C PRO A 243 -0.78 -18.94 4.00
N THR A 244 -0.56 -18.15 5.07
CA THR A 244 -1.70 -17.57 5.81
C THR A 244 -2.17 -16.23 5.26
N TYR A 245 -1.25 -15.41 4.75
CA TYR A 245 -1.54 -14.04 4.32
C TYR A 245 -2.36 -13.25 5.36
N LYS A 246 -2.14 -13.50 6.64
CA LYS A 246 -2.84 -12.79 7.70
C LYS A 246 -2.44 -11.31 7.69
N ILE A 247 -3.42 -10.42 7.59
CA ILE A 247 -3.24 -8.97 7.74
C ILE A 247 -3.44 -8.58 9.21
N THR A 248 -2.59 -7.70 9.71
CA THR A 248 -2.62 -7.18 11.07
C THR A 248 -2.59 -5.66 11.03
N ILE A 249 -3.62 -5.02 11.58
CA ILE A 249 -3.72 -3.57 11.71
C ILE A 249 -3.32 -3.18 13.13
N ARG A 250 -2.41 -2.21 13.26
CA ARG A 250 -1.87 -1.74 14.55
C ARG A 250 -2.02 -0.24 14.68
N ALA A 251 -2.21 0.24 15.91
CA ALA A 251 -2.19 1.65 16.22
C ALA A 251 -0.77 2.20 16.03
N ASN A 252 -0.62 3.34 15.35
CA ASN A 252 0.69 4.01 15.22
C ASN A 252 0.89 5.17 16.20
N SER A 253 -0.19 5.58 16.86
CA SER A 253 -0.26 6.71 17.79
C SER A 253 -1.33 6.37 18.83
N PRO A 254 -1.40 7.10 19.96
CA PRO A 254 -2.50 6.91 20.89
C PRO A 254 -3.83 7.18 20.20
N ILE A 255 -4.77 6.22 20.28
CA ILE A 255 -6.12 6.36 19.70
C ILE A 255 -7.12 6.31 20.84
N SER A 256 -7.90 7.37 21.01
CA SER A 256 -8.98 7.38 22.00
C SER A 256 -10.15 6.50 21.58
N LYS A 257 -10.89 6.00 22.57
CA LYS A 257 -12.16 5.32 22.36
C LYS A 257 -13.09 6.16 21.47
N ASN A 258 -13.77 5.48 20.55
CA ASN A 258 -14.68 6.01 19.53
C ASN A 258 -14.01 6.86 18.43
N THR A 259 -12.68 6.97 18.41
CA THR A 259 -11.97 7.62 17.28
C THR A 259 -11.96 6.70 16.06
N PRO A 260 -12.30 7.21 14.86
CA PRO A 260 -12.12 6.50 13.60
C PRO A 260 -10.70 5.96 13.41
N ILE A 261 -10.59 4.70 13.03
CA ILE A 261 -9.33 4.10 12.56
C ILE A 261 -9.13 4.56 11.12
N THR A 262 -7.91 5.00 10.79
CA THR A 262 -7.54 5.50 9.46
C THR A 262 -6.22 4.86 9.03
N SER A 263 -6.10 4.58 7.74
CA SER A 263 -4.89 4.01 7.13
C SER A 263 -4.46 4.82 5.90
N SER A 264 -3.26 4.56 5.38
CA SER A 264 -2.85 5.13 4.09
C SER A 264 -3.06 4.13 2.96
N TYR A 265 -3.65 4.56 1.85
CA TYR A 265 -3.80 3.75 0.64
C TYR A 265 -2.68 4.01 -0.38
N ILE A 266 -1.86 5.04 -0.10
CA ILE A 266 -0.93 5.62 -1.04
C ILE A 266 0.43 5.83 -0.38
N ASN A 267 1.43 6.12 -1.20
CA ASN A 267 2.70 6.62 -0.71
C ASN A 267 2.49 8.00 -0.07
N LEU A 268 2.89 8.15 1.20
CA LEU A 268 2.79 9.42 1.92
C LEU A 268 3.96 10.36 1.62
N PHE A 269 5.03 9.89 0.96
CA PHE A 269 6.21 10.69 0.63
C PHE A 269 6.10 11.39 -0.75
N GLU A 270 4.87 11.81 -1.09
CA GLU A 270 4.53 12.60 -2.28
C GLU A 270 3.84 13.90 -1.88
N GLY A 271 3.83 14.90 -2.77
CA GLY A 271 3.16 16.19 -2.55
C GLY A 271 1.64 16.11 -2.60
N THR A 272 0.93 17.11 -2.05
CA THR A 272 -0.53 17.10 -1.89
C THR A 272 -1.28 16.88 -3.20
N HIS A 273 -0.85 17.54 -4.28
CA HIS A 273 -1.52 17.37 -5.58
C HIS A 273 -1.40 15.95 -6.12
N GLU A 274 -0.20 15.34 -6.03
CA GLU A 274 0.03 13.96 -6.47
C GLU A 274 -0.79 12.97 -5.65
N ARG A 275 -0.80 13.13 -4.31
CA ARG A 275 -1.61 12.29 -3.41
C ARG A 275 -3.10 12.38 -3.72
N LEU A 276 -3.64 13.59 -3.91
CA LEU A 276 -5.05 13.81 -4.23
C LEU A 276 -5.40 13.27 -5.62
N PHE A 277 -4.53 13.46 -6.61
CA PHE A 277 -4.71 12.91 -7.94
C PHE A 277 -4.73 11.37 -7.90
N HIS A 278 -3.77 10.75 -7.22
CA HIS A 278 -3.70 9.29 -7.10
C HIS A 278 -4.94 8.72 -6.40
N LEU A 279 -5.38 9.30 -5.29
CA LEU A 279 -6.61 8.88 -4.59
C LEU A 279 -7.86 9.03 -5.47
N LYS A 280 -7.97 10.13 -6.22
CA LYS A 280 -9.10 10.36 -7.11
C LYS A 280 -9.10 9.37 -8.27
N THR A 281 -7.94 9.05 -8.85
CA THR A 281 -7.86 8.12 -9.98
C THR A 281 -8.03 6.66 -9.58
N THR A 282 -7.49 6.25 -8.43
CA THR A 282 -7.47 4.82 -8.03
C THR A 282 -8.60 4.42 -7.10
N LYS A 283 -9.13 5.36 -6.30
CA LYS A 283 -10.15 5.10 -5.26
C LYS A 283 -11.36 6.02 -5.37
N ASN A 284 -11.42 6.87 -6.40
CA ASN A 284 -12.43 7.91 -6.59
C ASN A 284 -12.64 8.83 -5.36
N ALA A 285 -11.63 8.93 -4.49
CA ALA A 285 -11.74 9.58 -3.19
C ALA A 285 -11.11 10.97 -3.17
N LEU A 286 -11.67 11.87 -2.36
CA LEU A 286 -11.09 13.18 -2.04
C LEU A 286 -10.72 13.21 -0.56
N CYS A 287 -9.46 13.57 -0.26
CA CYS A 287 -8.96 13.60 1.12
C CYS A 287 -8.96 15.03 1.67
N SER A 288 -9.52 15.20 2.88
CA SER A 288 -9.57 16.45 3.63
C SER A 288 -8.87 16.37 4.99
N CYS A 289 -7.95 15.40 5.16
CA CYS A 289 -7.18 15.24 6.40
C CYS A 289 -6.34 16.49 6.72
N PRO A 290 -5.88 16.67 7.98
CA PRO A 290 -5.14 17.87 8.40
C PRO A 290 -3.93 18.21 7.53
N ARG A 291 -3.23 17.20 6.98
CA ARG A 291 -2.11 17.44 6.05
C ARG A 291 -2.56 17.94 4.68
N CYS A 292 -3.67 17.44 4.15
CA CYS A 292 -4.18 17.85 2.84
C CYS A 292 -4.77 19.25 2.85
N THR A 293 -5.30 19.71 3.99
CA THR A 293 -5.91 21.04 4.13
C THR A 293 -4.91 22.11 4.57
N ASP A 294 -3.76 21.74 5.13
CA ASP A 294 -2.67 22.65 5.48
C ASP A 294 -1.78 22.97 4.26
N PRO A 295 -1.71 24.25 3.80
CA PRO A 295 -0.82 24.68 2.73
C PRO A 295 0.65 24.33 2.91
N THR A 296 1.11 24.24 4.16
CA THR A 296 2.51 23.95 4.49
C THR A 296 2.80 22.46 4.66
N GLU A 297 1.79 21.59 4.57
CA GLU A 297 1.88 20.16 4.87
C GLU A 297 2.55 19.89 6.22
N LEU A 298 1.94 20.35 7.32
CA LEU A 298 2.45 20.18 8.69
C LEU A 298 3.78 20.95 8.92
N GLY A 299 3.91 22.11 8.30
CA GLY A 299 5.10 22.96 8.39
C GLY A 299 6.35 22.35 7.73
N THR A 300 6.19 21.38 6.83
CA THR A 300 7.31 20.75 6.11
C THR A 300 7.64 21.48 4.81
N PHE A 301 6.67 22.21 4.25
CA PHE A 301 6.74 22.86 2.94
C PHE A 301 7.00 21.85 1.81
N PHE A 302 6.46 20.64 1.96
CA PHE A 302 6.79 19.48 1.11
C PHE A 302 6.34 19.62 -0.35
N SER A 303 5.34 20.45 -0.62
CA SER A 303 4.89 20.80 -1.98
C SER A 303 5.22 22.24 -2.37
N ALA A 304 6.03 22.96 -1.59
CA ALA A 304 6.21 24.39 -1.75
C ALA A 304 7.24 24.76 -2.83
N LEU A 305 6.98 25.87 -3.53
CA LEU A 305 7.87 26.39 -4.57
C LEU A 305 8.54 27.68 -4.09
N LYS A 306 9.72 27.99 -4.64
CA LYS A 306 10.37 29.28 -4.40
C LYS A 306 9.71 30.36 -5.24
N CYS A 307 9.38 31.48 -4.60
CA CYS A 307 8.91 32.67 -5.28
C CYS A 307 10.09 33.39 -5.94
N LEU A 308 10.08 33.44 -7.27
CA LEU A 308 11.08 34.19 -8.05
C LEU A 308 10.87 35.71 -8.00
N GLY A 309 9.72 36.18 -7.51
CA GLY A 309 9.35 37.60 -7.55
C GLY A 309 9.02 38.07 -8.96
N THR A 310 9.26 39.34 -9.23
CA THR A 310 9.17 39.90 -10.58
C THR A 310 10.57 40.03 -11.19
N ARG A 311 10.65 40.36 -12.49
CA ARG A 311 11.94 40.59 -13.16
C ARG A 311 12.75 41.72 -12.52
N THR A 312 12.08 42.70 -11.90
CA THR A 312 12.71 43.87 -11.28
C THR A 312 12.88 43.71 -9.77
N GLU A 313 12.10 42.85 -9.14
CA GLU A 313 12.08 42.65 -7.69
C GLU A 313 12.08 41.15 -7.35
N PRO A 314 13.27 40.52 -7.26
CA PRO A 314 13.40 39.16 -6.78
C PRO A 314 12.88 39.03 -5.34
N CYS A 315 12.18 37.94 -5.03
CA CYS A 315 11.53 37.77 -3.72
C CYS A 315 12.26 36.77 -2.81
N GLY A 316 12.45 35.53 -3.27
CA GLY A 316 12.96 34.44 -2.42
C GLY A 316 12.01 34.04 -1.29
N GLY A 317 10.71 34.36 -1.43
CA GLY A 317 9.64 33.82 -0.58
C GLY A 317 9.22 32.42 -0.99
N THR A 318 8.17 31.93 -0.37
CA THR A 318 7.60 30.60 -0.60
C THR A 318 6.21 30.75 -1.22
N GLN A 319 6.00 30.13 -2.37
CA GLN A 319 4.70 30.00 -3.01
C GLN A 319 3.96 28.80 -2.43
N LEU A 320 2.73 29.05 -1.94
CA LEU A 320 1.85 28.05 -1.33
C LEU A 320 0.42 28.19 -1.86
N PRO A 321 -0.33 27.09 -2.02
CA PRO A 321 -1.74 27.16 -2.37
C PRO A 321 -2.58 27.74 -1.21
N LEU A 322 -3.56 28.60 -1.51
CA LEU A 322 -4.49 29.11 -0.48
C LEU A 322 -5.41 28.00 0.05
N GLU A 323 -5.85 27.11 -0.84
CA GLU A 323 -6.77 26.01 -0.57
C GLU A 323 -6.25 24.75 -1.27
N PRO A 324 -5.40 23.94 -0.64
CA PRO A 324 -4.64 22.90 -1.33
C PRO A 324 -5.51 21.79 -1.94
N THR A 325 -6.72 21.59 -1.41
CA THR A 325 -7.69 20.61 -1.90
C THR A 325 -8.57 21.12 -3.04
N SER A 326 -8.49 22.41 -3.38
CA SER A 326 -9.33 23.05 -4.40
C SER A 326 -8.60 23.11 -5.75
N ALA A 327 -9.22 22.58 -6.80
CA ALA A 327 -8.65 22.62 -8.15
C ALA A 327 -8.51 24.04 -8.71
N SER A 328 -9.36 24.97 -8.24
CA SER A 328 -9.38 26.38 -8.64
C SER A 328 -8.63 27.31 -7.68
N THR A 329 -7.79 26.76 -6.80
CA THR A 329 -7.02 27.58 -5.83
C THR A 329 -6.02 28.52 -6.52
N MET A 330 -5.60 29.56 -5.80
CA MET A 330 -4.47 30.40 -6.19
C MET A 330 -3.28 30.08 -5.31
N TRP A 331 -2.08 30.17 -5.87
CA TRP A 331 -0.83 30.08 -5.13
C TRP A 331 -0.35 31.48 -4.78
N VAL A 332 -0.06 31.73 -3.50
CA VAL A 332 0.30 33.06 -3.01
C VAL A 332 1.64 33.01 -2.28
N CYS A 333 2.50 33.96 -2.62
CA CYS A 333 3.81 34.08 -1.97
C CYS A 333 3.64 34.59 -0.53
N ASP A 334 4.31 33.96 0.43
CA ASP A 334 4.32 34.38 1.83
C ASP A 334 4.90 35.80 2.04
N LYS A 335 5.82 36.25 1.19
CA LYS A 335 6.50 37.55 1.26
C LYS A 335 5.89 38.62 0.35
N CYS A 336 6.03 38.48 -0.98
CA CYS A 336 5.65 39.53 -1.94
C CYS A 336 4.18 39.48 -2.39
N LYS A 337 3.41 38.48 -1.92
CA LYS A 337 1.98 38.31 -2.23
C LYS A 337 1.62 38.15 -3.71
N ILE A 338 2.58 37.88 -4.58
CA ILE A 338 2.31 37.50 -5.98
C ILE A 338 1.45 36.24 -6.00
N GLU A 339 0.38 36.29 -6.79
CA GLU A 339 -0.54 35.19 -7.00
C GLU A 339 -0.29 34.49 -8.34
N LEU A 340 -0.33 33.16 -8.33
CA LEU A 340 -0.16 32.32 -9.51
C LEU A 340 -1.31 31.30 -9.62
N PRO A 341 -1.89 31.10 -10.82
CA PRO A 341 -2.93 30.10 -11.02
C PRO A 341 -2.46 28.66 -10.73
N ASN A 342 -3.32 27.86 -10.11
CA ASN A 342 -2.98 26.47 -9.73
C ASN A 342 -2.65 25.57 -10.93
N ASP A 343 -3.32 25.72 -12.07
CA ASP A 343 -3.08 24.93 -13.27
C ASP A 343 -1.64 25.12 -13.81
N GLN A 344 -1.13 26.35 -13.80
CA GLN A 344 0.24 26.66 -14.20
C GLN A 344 1.26 26.05 -13.23
N MET A 345 0.98 26.13 -11.92
CA MET A 345 1.85 25.56 -10.89
C MET A 345 1.91 24.03 -10.98
N VAL A 346 0.75 23.38 -11.13
CA VAL A 346 0.66 21.92 -11.31
C VAL A 346 1.38 21.47 -12.59
N GLN A 347 1.20 22.17 -13.71
CA GLN A 347 1.89 21.85 -14.96
C GLN A 347 3.40 21.98 -14.82
N PHE A 348 3.88 23.01 -14.13
CA PHE A 348 5.30 23.21 -13.87
C PHE A 348 5.88 22.10 -12.98
N VAL A 349 5.21 21.77 -11.87
CA VAL A 349 5.62 20.67 -10.99
C VAL A 349 5.62 19.33 -11.74
N ARG A 350 4.62 19.06 -12.57
CA ARG A 350 4.57 17.84 -13.40
C ARG A 350 5.72 17.79 -14.41
N HIS A 351 6.06 18.92 -15.04
CA HIS A 351 7.21 19.00 -15.93
C HIS A 351 8.52 18.66 -15.20
N LEU A 352 8.74 19.25 -14.02
CA LEU A 352 9.91 18.93 -13.18
C LEU A 352 9.93 17.46 -12.78
N GLY A 353 8.78 16.87 -12.45
CA GLY A 353 8.66 15.44 -12.16
C GLY A 353 9.11 14.55 -13.33
N GLY A 354 8.76 14.92 -14.56
CA GLY A 354 9.25 14.24 -15.76
C GLY A 354 10.77 14.33 -15.92
N GLU A 355 11.38 15.46 -15.59
CA GLU A 355 12.84 15.62 -15.62
C GLU A 355 13.53 14.82 -14.49
N VAL A 356 12.97 14.81 -13.29
CA VAL A 356 13.46 13.99 -12.16
C VAL A 356 13.44 12.51 -12.56
N ALA A 357 12.32 12.01 -13.07
CA ALA A 357 12.20 10.61 -13.51
C ALA A 357 13.28 10.25 -14.56
N LYS A 358 13.43 11.06 -15.61
CA LYS A 358 14.45 10.85 -16.66
C LYS A 358 15.87 10.79 -16.10
N VAL A 359 16.20 11.67 -15.16
CA VAL A 359 17.55 11.72 -14.57
C VAL A 359 17.80 10.50 -13.68
N LEU A 360 16.81 10.05 -12.91
CA LEU A 360 16.95 8.90 -12.02
C LEU A 360 16.99 7.57 -12.80
N ASP A 361 16.23 7.43 -13.89
CA ASP A 361 16.16 6.21 -14.70
C ASP A 361 17.49 5.84 -15.38
N ARG A 362 18.34 6.84 -15.68
CA ARG A 362 19.64 6.63 -16.34
C ARG A 362 20.80 6.26 -15.40
N LYS A 363 20.53 5.99 -14.12
CA LYS A 363 21.54 5.65 -13.10
C LYS A 363 22.68 6.68 -13.03
N PRO A 364 22.37 7.92 -12.61
CA PRO A 364 23.31 9.04 -12.62
C PRO A 364 24.44 8.85 -11.60
N THR A 365 25.53 9.57 -11.83
CA THR A 365 26.62 9.72 -10.84
C THR A 365 26.24 10.71 -9.73
N ALA A 366 27.00 10.71 -8.62
CA ALA A 366 26.78 11.66 -7.52
C ALA A 366 26.90 13.13 -7.99
N ASP A 367 27.96 13.48 -8.72
CA ASP A 367 28.19 14.83 -9.25
C ASP A 367 27.04 15.30 -10.15
N GLU A 368 26.54 14.44 -11.04
CA GLU A 368 25.40 14.77 -11.89
C GLU A 368 24.12 15.05 -11.08
N LEU A 369 23.89 14.28 -10.00
CA LEU A 369 22.74 14.49 -9.12
C LEU A 369 22.90 15.75 -8.28
N GLU A 370 24.10 16.11 -7.85
CA GLU A 370 24.37 17.35 -7.12
C GLU A 370 24.11 18.59 -8.00
N GLU A 371 24.61 18.58 -9.24
CA GLU A 371 24.32 19.64 -10.20
C GLU A 371 22.83 19.75 -10.50
N PHE A 372 22.14 18.61 -10.64
CA PHE A 372 20.70 18.58 -10.86
C PHE A 372 19.92 19.07 -9.64
N LEU A 373 20.33 18.67 -8.43
CA LEU A 373 19.77 19.12 -7.16
C LEU A 373 19.91 20.65 -7.03
N ALA A 374 21.07 21.20 -7.37
CA ALA A 374 21.30 22.66 -7.37
C ALA A 374 20.30 23.38 -8.30
N LYS A 375 20.03 22.83 -9.48
CA LYS A 375 19.03 23.37 -10.42
C LYS A 375 17.62 23.29 -9.85
N LEU A 376 17.22 22.16 -9.26
CA LEU A 376 15.91 22.00 -8.62
C LEU A 376 15.73 23.02 -7.49
N LEU A 377 16.75 23.24 -6.67
CA LEU A 377 16.75 24.21 -5.57
C LEU A 377 16.64 25.67 -6.04
N MET A 378 16.76 25.98 -7.34
CA MET A 378 16.45 27.32 -7.85
C MET A 378 14.94 27.59 -7.86
N PHE A 379 14.12 26.55 -8.01
CA PHE A 379 12.66 26.66 -8.21
C PHE A 379 11.86 26.07 -7.06
N LEU A 380 12.42 25.10 -6.35
CA LEU A 380 11.71 24.32 -5.33
C LEU A 380 12.21 24.66 -3.92
N HIS A 381 11.32 24.51 -2.94
CA HIS A 381 11.72 24.60 -1.53
C HIS A 381 12.73 23.47 -1.19
N PRO A 382 13.70 23.67 -0.28
CA PRO A 382 14.68 22.64 0.09
C PRO A 382 14.11 21.31 0.62
N ASN A 383 12.86 21.34 1.06
CA ASN A 383 12.11 20.19 1.55
C ASN A 383 11.08 19.68 0.52
N HIS A 384 11.06 20.21 -0.70
CA HIS A 384 10.12 19.77 -1.72
C HIS A 384 10.30 18.27 -1.99
N PHE A 385 9.21 17.53 -2.25
CA PHE A 385 9.26 16.08 -2.39
C PHE A 385 10.23 15.59 -3.49
N TYR A 386 10.29 16.25 -4.66
CA TYR A 386 11.33 15.96 -5.67
C TYR A 386 12.77 16.23 -5.21
N VAL A 387 12.99 17.26 -4.41
CA VAL A 387 14.31 17.52 -3.81
C VAL A 387 14.66 16.38 -2.84
N CYS A 388 13.69 15.92 -2.07
CA CYS A 388 13.87 14.79 -1.16
C CYS A 388 14.14 13.49 -1.91
N GLN A 389 13.47 13.23 -3.04
CA GLN A 389 13.72 12.05 -3.89
C GLN A 389 15.16 12.04 -4.44
N VAL A 390 15.65 13.17 -4.95
CA VAL A 390 17.05 13.27 -5.42
C VAL A 390 18.04 13.05 -4.26
N LYS A 391 17.78 13.64 -3.09
CA LYS A 391 18.57 13.42 -1.88
C LYS A 391 18.61 11.96 -1.44
N GLN A 392 17.49 11.23 -1.52
CA GLN A 392 17.44 9.80 -1.20
C GLN A 392 18.33 8.96 -2.11
N VAL A 393 18.43 9.31 -3.40
CA VAL A 393 19.35 8.63 -4.31
C VAL A 393 20.80 9.01 -4.03
N LEU A 394 21.08 10.30 -3.76
CA LEU A 394 22.41 10.76 -3.36
C LEU A 394 22.95 10.02 -2.13
N ILE A 395 22.13 9.80 -1.09
CA ILE A 395 22.53 9.03 0.11
C ILE A 395 23.07 7.65 -0.25
N LYS A 396 22.49 6.99 -1.27
CA LYS A 396 22.91 5.66 -1.73
C LYS A 396 24.18 5.69 -2.60
N LEU A 397 24.48 6.82 -3.23
CA LEU A 397 25.68 7.02 -4.04
C LEU A 397 26.86 7.56 -3.23
N TYR A 398 26.60 8.21 -2.11
CA TYR A 398 27.61 8.65 -1.16
C TYR A 398 28.20 7.45 -0.44
N ASP A 399 29.27 6.95 -1.05
CA ASP A 399 30.17 5.98 -0.49
C ASP A 399 31.47 6.67 -0.08
N GLY A 400 32.14 6.08 0.90
CA GLY A 400 33.42 6.56 1.36
C GLY A 400 33.36 7.63 2.45
N GLU A 401 34.48 7.66 3.13
CA GLU A 401 34.71 8.31 4.40
C GLU A 401 34.68 9.86 4.35
N ASP A 402 34.88 10.46 3.17
CA ASP A 402 34.93 11.92 3.00
C ASP A 402 33.55 12.55 2.81
N LEU A 403 32.56 11.75 2.40
CA LEU A 403 31.18 12.18 2.20
C LEU A 403 30.26 11.84 3.38
N ALA A 404 30.78 11.15 4.41
CA ALA A 404 30.03 10.74 5.59
C ALA A 404 29.29 11.91 6.26
N LYS A 405 29.94 13.07 6.40
CA LYS A 405 29.29 14.26 6.97
C LYS A 405 28.10 14.73 6.14
N THR A 406 28.29 14.88 4.83
CA THR A 406 27.23 15.30 3.91
C THR A 406 26.08 14.30 3.89
N LYS A 407 26.37 13.00 3.86
CA LYS A 407 25.38 11.91 3.97
C LYS A 407 24.57 12.04 5.27
N GLY A 408 25.24 12.24 6.40
CA GLY A 408 24.61 12.44 7.71
C GLY A 408 23.68 13.66 7.75
N ASP A 409 24.14 14.81 7.26
CA ASP A 409 23.35 16.05 7.23
C ASP A 409 22.09 15.90 6.36
N ILE A 410 22.20 15.23 5.21
CA ILE A 410 21.03 14.93 4.36
C ILE A 410 20.08 13.96 5.08
N CYS A 411 20.58 12.85 5.63
CA CYS A 411 19.75 11.88 6.34
C CYS A 411 18.98 12.53 7.49
N LEU A 412 19.65 13.34 8.32
CA LEU A 412 19.02 14.06 9.42
C LEU A 412 17.88 14.97 8.92
N SER A 413 18.13 15.74 7.86
CA SER A 413 17.10 16.62 7.28
C SER A 413 15.87 15.85 6.77
N LEU A 414 16.07 14.65 6.21
CA LEU A 414 14.99 13.80 5.72
C LEU A 414 14.27 13.07 6.86
N VAL A 415 14.97 12.67 7.92
CA VAL A 415 14.37 12.08 9.14
C VAL A 415 13.39 13.07 9.78
N GLU A 416 13.75 14.34 9.89
CA GLU A 416 12.86 15.38 10.44
C GLU A 416 11.57 15.54 9.63
N ILE A 417 11.68 15.49 8.29
CA ILE A 417 10.52 15.55 7.39
C ILE A 417 9.69 14.26 7.52
N ALA A 418 10.35 13.10 7.47
CA ALA A 418 9.69 11.79 7.56
C ALA A 418 8.91 11.65 8.87
N ARG A 419 9.45 12.10 10.01
CA ARG A 419 8.73 12.08 11.29
C ARG A 419 7.45 12.92 11.30
N LYS A 420 7.41 14.04 10.55
CA LYS A 420 6.22 14.87 10.42
C LYS A 420 5.17 14.27 9.48
N LEU A 421 5.61 13.73 8.34
CA LEU A 421 4.72 13.21 7.30
C LEU A 421 4.32 11.75 7.51
N TYR A 422 5.14 11.02 8.28
CA TYR A 422 5.10 9.58 8.50
C TYR A 422 5.44 9.26 9.97
N PRO A 423 4.64 9.76 10.94
CA PRO A 423 4.98 9.70 12.37
C PRO A 423 5.15 8.28 12.95
N CYS A 424 4.70 7.28 12.21
CA CYS A 424 4.62 5.87 12.60
C CYS A 424 5.94 5.12 12.45
N GLY A 425 6.92 5.73 11.80
CA GLY A 425 7.98 4.98 11.16
C GLY A 425 7.45 4.10 10.04
N GLY A 426 8.35 3.74 9.15
CA GLY A 426 8.09 2.98 7.94
C GLY A 426 9.44 2.61 7.35
N LEU A 427 9.44 1.79 6.31
CA LEU A 427 10.68 1.34 5.68
C LEU A 427 11.63 2.51 5.40
N LEU A 428 11.10 3.60 4.83
CA LEU A 428 11.88 4.81 4.55
C LEU A 428 12.48 5.46 5.81
N LEU A 429 11.77 5.54 6.93
CA LEU A 429 12.34 6.15 8.13
C LEU A 429 13.51 5.32 8.66
N VAL A 430 13.38 4.00 8.66
CA VAL A 430 14.47 3.11 9.10
C VAL A 430 15.65 3.18 8.12
N GLU A 431 15.41 3.22 6.81
CA GLU A 431 16.47 3.42 5.81
C GLU A 431 17.25 4.73 6.05
N LEU A 432 16.55 5.82 6.38
CA LEU A 432 17.17 7.12 6.66
C LEU A 432 17.93 7.12 8.00
N LEU A 433 17.39 6.48 9.04
CA LEU A 433 18.07 6.30 10.33
C LEU A 433 19.32 5.43 10.20
N HIS A 434 19.25 4.37 9.39
CA HIS A 434 20.40 3.53 9.06
C HIS A 434 21.48 4.32 8.33
N GLY A 435 21.11 5.08 7.29
CA GLY A 435 22.07 5.94 6.58
C GLY A 435 22.71 7.01 7.49
N LEU A 436 21.96 7.53 8.46
CA LEU A 436 22.47 8.44 9.48
C LEU A 436 23.44 7.73 10.44
N PHE A 437 23.08 6.52 10.89
CA PHE A 437 23.94 5.68 11.73
C PHE A 437 25.27 5.39 11.04
N GLU A 438 25.26 4.91 9.79
CA GLU A 438 26.49 4.63 9.02
C GLU A 438 27.39 5.87 8.90
N ALA A 439 26.79 7.02 8.57
CA ALA A 439 27.51 8.28 8.44
C ALA A 439 28.18 8.71 9.75
N ARG A 440 27.42 8.69 10.86
CA ARG A 440 27.91 9.06 12.20
C ARG A 440 28.98 8.08 12.70
N PHE A 441 28.75 6.79 12.53
CA PHE A 441 29.68 5.73 12.93
C PHE A 441 31.01 5.83 12.17
N SER A 442 30.97 6.10 10.87
CA SER A 442 32.18 6.34 10.06
C SER A 442 32.98 7.56 10.55
N ILE A 443 32.32 8.66 10.91
CA ILE A 443 32.98 9.85 11.46
C ILE A 443 33.62 9.56 12.82
N MET A 444 32.92 8.81 13.67
CA MET A 444 33.39 8.43 15.00
C MET A 444 34.69 7.61 14.92
N GLY A 445 34.75 6.62 14.02
CA GLY A 445 35.96 5.80 13.83
C GLY A 445 37.19 6.58 13.32
N LYS A 446 37.03 7.75 12.69
CA LYS A 446 38.16 8.59 12.26
C LYS A 446 38.77 9.42 13.39
N SER A 447 37.97 9.73 14.41
CA SER A 447 38.33 10.69 15.45
C SER A 447 38.25 10.03 16.82
N GLU A 448 38.76 8.80 16.95
CA GLU A 448 38.69 7.99 18.19
C GLU A 448 39.16 8.77 19.42
N ASP A 449 40.24 9.56 19.27
CA ASP A 449 40.80 10.41 20.34
C ASP A 449 39.89 11.61 20.75
N LEU A 450 38.84 11.90 19.97
CA LEU A 450 37.92 13.03 20.14
C LEU A 450 36.47 12.58 20.37
N VAL A 451 36.20 11.27 20.43
CA VAL A 451 34.85 10.74 20.65
C VAL A 451 34.36 11.16 22.03
N LYS A 452 33.18 11.78 22.07
CA LYS A 452 32.50 12.13 23.31
C LYS A 452 31.45 11.08 23.63
N ASN A 453 31.11 10.96 24.91
CA ASN A 453 30.00 10.11 25.36
C ASN A 453 28.69 10.48 24.65
N GLU A 454 28.48 11.76 24.34
CA GLU A 454 27.30 12.24 23.60
C GLU A 454 27.19 11.61 22.19
N ASP A 455 28.32 11.40 21.50
CA ASP A 455 28.33 10.77 20.17
C ASP A 455 27.95 9.29 20.25
N VAL A 456 28.39 8.61 21.33
CA VAL A 456 28.08 7.22 21.63
C VAL A 456 26.60 7.06 22.00
N ASP A 457 26.08 7.96 22.83
CA ASP A 457 24.67 7.99 23.24
C ASP A 457 23.74 8.23 22.02
N GLU A 458 24.11 9.13 21.10
CA GLU A 458 23.36 9.38 19.86
C GLU A 458 23.24 8.11 19.00
N LEU A 459 24.34 7.38 18.79
CA LEU A 459 24.34 6.12 18.04
C LEU A 459 23.52 5.02 18.73
N ALA A 460 23.61 4.94 20.07
CA ALA A 460 22.82 4.00 20.85
C ALA A 460 21.30 4.28 20.71
N ASP A 461 20.91 5.55 20.75
CA ASP A 461 19.52 5.98 20.55
C ASP A 461 19.03 5.69 19.13
N LEU A 462 19.85 5.91 18.09
CA LEU A 462 19.52 5.55 16.71
C LEU A 462 19.27 4.05 16.57
N VAL A 463 20.18 3.21 17.10
CA VAL A 463 20.02 1.73 17.05
C VAL A 463 18.75 1.30 17.79
N LYS A 464 18.47 1.90 18.95
CA LYS A 464 17.27 1.60 19.73
C LYS A 464 15.99 1.99 18.99
N GLU A 465 15.97 3.16 18.36
CA GLU A 465 14.83 3.63 17.55
C GLU A 465 14.61 2.72 16.34
N MET A 466 15.67 2.40 15.58
CA MET A 466 15.59 1.48 14.44
C MET A 466 15.04 0.12 14.84
N LYS A 467 15.48 -0.45 15.97
CA LYS A 467 14.95 -1.72 16.50
C LYS A 467 13.46 -1.61 16.80
N SER A 468 13.06 -0.56 17.54
CA SER A 468 11.67 -0.34 17.90
C SER A 468 10.75 -0.23 16.68
N ILE A 469 11.16 0.50 15.64
CA ILE A 469 10.36 0.64 14.41
C ILE A 469 10.32 -0.68 13.65
N THR A 470 11.45 -1.37 13.53
CA THR A 470 11.55 -2.61 12.77
C THR A 470 10.77 -3.77 13.40
N GLU A 471 10.79 -3.87 14.73
CA GLU A 471 9.94 -4.80 15.50
C GLU A 471 8.45 -4.55 15.25
N ALA A 472 8.05 -3.28 15.15
CA ALA A 472 6.67 -2.92 14.84
C ALA A 472 6.27 -3.28 13.39
N LEU A 473 7.20 -3.16 12.43
CA LEU A 473 6.97 -3.45 11.01
C LEU A 473 6.97 -4.94 10.67
N PHE A 474 7.55 -5.81 11.50
CA PHE A 474 7.73 -7.24 11.22
C PHE A 474 8.45 -7.52 9.89
N ASP A 475 9.41 -6.67 9.50
CA ASP A 475 10.22 -6.85 8.29
C ASP A 475 11.50 -7.65 8.64
N PRO A 476 11.64 -8.92 8.22
CA PRO A 476 12.78 -9.74 8.60
C PRO A 476 14.11 -9.28 7.98
N GLN A 477 14.06 -8.70 6.77
CA GLN A 477 15.27 -8.23 6.07
C GLN A 477 15.83 -7.00 6.77
N LEU A 478 14.95 -6.05 7.09
CA LEU A 478 15.31 -4.86 7.84
C LEU A 478 15.78 -5.22 9.25
N ALA A 479 15.12 -6.19 9.91
CA ALA A 479 15.52 -6.66 11.23
C ALA A 479 16.94 -7.22 11.22
N GLN A 480 17.33 -7.91 10.15
CA GLN A 480 18.68 -8.42 9.97
C GLN A 480 19.71 -7.27 9.85
N VAL A 481 19.42 -6.25 9.04
CA VAL A 481 20.28 -5.06 8.87
C VAL A 481 20.48 -4.35 10.21
N VAL A 482 19.38 -4.03 10.90
CA VAL A 482 19.44 -3.33 12.20
C VAL A 482 20.15 -4.17 13.27
N THR A 483 20.01 -5.49 13.22
CA THR A 483 20.74 -6.41 14.12
C THR A 483 22.25 -6.40 13.83
N GLN A 484 22.63 -6.32 12.56
CA GLN A 484 24.03 -6.21 12.15
C GLN A 484 24.65 -4.88 12.62
N ASP A 485 23.95 -3.77 12.46
CA ASP A 485 24.38 -2.45 12.95
C ASP A 485 24.58 -2.48 14.47
N ALA A 486 23.59 -3.01 15.20
CA ALA A 486 23.67 -3.13 16.65
C ALA A 486 24.84 -4.01 17.12
N SER A 487 25.10 -5.11 16.41
CA SER A 487 26.22 -6.01 16.73
C SER A 487 27.56 -5.34 16.49
N THR A 488 27.70 -4.67 15.34
CA THR A 488 28.90 -3.91 14.96
C THR A 488 29.20 -2.81 15.99
N PHE A 489 28.17 -2.04 16.38
CA PHE A 489 28.32 -1.01 17.41
C PHE A 489 28.68 -1.59 18.78
N THR A 490 28.06 -2.70 19.17
CA THR A 490 28.36 -3.38 20.45
C THR A 490 29.79 -3.91 20.50
N ASP A 491 30.30 -4.45 19.40
CA ASP A 491 31.68 -4.94 19.34
C ASP A 491 32.68 -3.78 19.32
N TRP A 492 32.35 -2.66 18.68
CA TRP A 492 33.15 -1.43 18.80
C TRP A 492 33.23 -0.96 20.26
N LEU A 493 32.10 -0.90 20.98
CA LEU A 493 32.07 -0.52 22.41
C LEU A 493 32.98 -1.41 23.27
N LYS A 494 32.99 -2.73 23.06
CA LYS A 494 33.84 -3.66 23.83
C LYS A 494 35.33 -3.44 23.60
N ASN A 495 35.71 -2.97 22.42
CA ASN A 495 37.12 -2.77 22.07
C ASN A 495 37.66 -1.40 22.55
N HIS A 496 36.77 -0.47 22.91
CA HIS A 496 37.12 0.92 23.23
C HIS A 496 36.67 1.38 24.64
N HIS A 497 36.11 0.48 25.46
CA HIS A 497 35.76 0.72 26.87
C HIS A 497 36.48 -0.21 27.85
#